data_AF-A0ABD5UMD7-F1
#
_entry.id   AF-A0ABD5UMD7-F1
#
_cell.length_a   1.000
_cell.length_b   1.000
_cell.length_c   1.000
_cell.angle_alpha   90.00
_cell.angle_beta   90.00
_cell.angle_gamma   90.00
#
_symmetry.space_group_name_H-M   'P 1'
#
loop_
_entity.id
_entity.type
_entity.pdbx_description
1 polymer ?
#
loop_
_entity_poly.entity_id
_entity_poly.type
_entity_poly.pdbx_seq_one_letter_code
_entity_poly.pdbx_strand_id
1 'polypeptide(L)'
;MIHCELRTHADCHIHLFPQRLRRAIRGSLNDAAGGEFPHPDDPTAVEATLRDAGTSHYSPLPYAHEADMAADRNDWELDWAADSRMCIPSATADPETSAQSFARPSTVVMGV
;
A
#
# COMPACT_ATOMS: atom_id res chain seq x y z
N MET A 1 11.97 -14.31 23.71
CA MET A 1 11.99 -12.85 23.47
C MET A 1 13.14 -12.61 22.49
N ILE A 2 12.85 -12.56 21.19
CA ILE A 2 13.87 -12.34 20.16
C ILE A 2 14.15 -10.83 20.18
N HIS A 3 15.22 -10.43 20.87
CA HIS A 3 15.80 -9.10 20.70
C HIS A 3 16.52 -9.10 19.35
N CYS A 4 15.81 -8.68 18.30
CA CYS A 4 16.41 -8.43 17.00
C CYS A 4 16.80 -6.96 16.96
N GLU A 5 18.10 -6.66 17.09
CA GLU A 5 18.67 -5.32 16.90
C GLU A 5 18.70 -4.92 15.40
N LEU A 6 17.64 -5.20 14.64
CA LEU A 6 17.47 -4.65 13.31
C LEU A 6 17.04 -3.19 13.48
N ARG A 7 18.02 -2.28 13.40
CA ARG A 7 17.82 -0.82 13.49
C ARG A 7 16.94 -0.24 12.38
N THR A 8 16.54 -1.04 11.40
CA THR A 8 15.59 -0.70 10.33
C THR A 8 14.81 -1.94 9.93
N HIS A 9 13.49 -1.83 9.75
CA HIS A 9 12.63 -2.92 9.27
C HIS A 9 11.83 -2.49 8.04
N ALA A 10 11.37 -3.45 7.24
CA ALA A 10 10.45 -3.20 6.15
C ALA A 10 9.04 -3.71 6.52
N ASP A 11 8.01 -2.93 6.24
CA ASP A 11 6.62 -3.34 6.45
C ASP A 11 5.99 -3.80 5.13
N CYS A 12 5.63 -5.08 5.04
CA CYS A 12 5.07 -5.67 3.83
C CYS A 12 3.53 -5.63 3.78
N HIS A 13 2.86 -5.04 4.77
CA HIS A 13 1.41 -5.05 4.89
C HIS A 13 0.86 -3.65 5.23
N ILE A 14 1.05 -2.71 4.32
CA ILE A 14 0.49 -1.36 4.45
C ILE A 14 -0.70 -1.15 3.52
N HIS A 15 -1.85 -0.78 4.08
CA HIS A 15 -2.99 -0.32 3.28
C HIS A 15 -2.86 1.18 2.98
N LEU A 16 -2.09 1.55 1.96
CA LEU A 16 -1.93 2.92 1.46
C LEU A 16 -2.83 3.18 0.25
N PHE A 17 -3.54 4.31 0.25
CA PHE A 17 -4.49 4.69 -0.80
C PHE A 17 -4.45 6.20 -1.06
N PRO A 18 -4.95 6.68 -2.22
CA PRO A 18 -5.21 8.10 -2.41
C PRO A 18 -6.08 8.65 -1.27
N GLN A 19 -5.77 9.87 -0.80
CA GLN A 19 -6.43 10.46 0.38
C GLN A 19 -7.96 10.43 0.30
N ARG A 20 -8.54 10.72 -0.89
CA ARG A 20 -10.00 10.68 -1.12
C ARG A 20 -10.60 9.31 -0.80
N LEU A 21 -9.92 8.24 -1.23
CA LEU A 21 -10.39 6.87 -1.06
C LEU A 21 -10.21 6.43 0.39
N ARG A 22 -9.08 6.79 1.01
CA ARG A 22 -8.84 6.49 2.42
C ARG A 22 -9.87 7.15 3.33
N ARG A 23 -10.26 8.41 3.04
CA ARG A 23 -11.35 9.10 3.75
C ARG A 23 -12.67 8.35 3.64
N ALA A 24 -13.05 7.93 2.43
CA ALA A 24 -14.27 7.15 2.21
C ALA A 24 -14.25 5.81 2.97
N ILE A 25 -13.17 5.05 2.89
CA ILE A 25 -13.00 3.78 3.61
C ILE A 25 -13.10 4.01 5.12
N ARG A 26 -12.42 5.02 5.65
CA ARG A 26 -12.46 5.35 7.08
C ARG A 26 -13.82 5.80 7.54
N GLY A 27 -14.53 6.60 6.76
CA GLY A 27 -15.92 6.98 7.07
C GLY A 27 -16.78 5.72 7.24
N SER A 28 -16.74 4.82 6.26
CA SER A 28 -17.48 3.56 6.33
C SER A 28 -17.06 2.67 7.52
N LEU A 29 -15.76 2.60 7.84
CA LEU A 29 -15.28 1.81 8.97
C LEU A 29 -15.62 2.45 10.32
N ASN A 30 -15.56 3.78 10.44
CA ASN A 30 -15.94 4.51 11.65
C ASN A 30 -17.42 4.30 11.96
N ASP A 31 -18.28 4.40 10.94
CA ASP A 31 -19.71 4.16 11.06
C ASP A 31 -20.00 2.73 11.56
N ALA A 32 -19.25 1.74 11.08
CA ALA A 32 -19.38 0.35 11.48
C ALA A 32 -18.77 0.05 12.87
N ALA A 33 -17.66 0.70 13.23
CA ALA A 33 -16.91 0.46 14.46
C ALA A 33 -17.36 1.31 15.66
N GLY A 34 -18.18 2.36 15.42
CA GLY A 34 -18.65 3.27 16.46
C GLY A 34 -17.57 4.19 17.04
N GLY A 35 -16.49 4.45 16.29
CA GLY A 35 -15.37 5.27 16.74
C GLY A 35 -14.41 5.65 15.62
N GLU A 36 -13.50 6.58 15.89
CA GLU A 36 -12.53 7.08 14.90
C GLU A 36 -11.16 6.39 15.01
N PHE A 37 -10.50 6.17 13.86
CA PHE A 37 -9.09 5.78 13.84
C PHE A 37 -8.19 6.97 14.21
N PRO A 38 -7.17 6.80 15.08
CA PRO A 38 -6.30 7.89 15.54
C PRO A 38 -5.17 8.26 14.57
N HIS A 39 -5.05 7.55 13.44
CA HIS A 39 -3.94 7.74 12.49
C HIS A 39 -4.26 8.77 11.41
N PRO A 40 -3.27 9.33 10.69
CA PRO A 40 -3.51 10.24 9.56
C PRO A 40 -4.22 9.56 8.38
N ASP A 41 -4.94 10.35 7.56
CA ASP A 41 -5.52 9.89 6.30
C ASP A 41 -4.72 10.31 5.06
N ASP A 42 -3.82 11.28 5.22
CA ASP A 42 -2.90 11.77 4.23
C ASP A 42 -1.73 10.78 4.00
N PRO A 43 -1.46 10.34 2.76
CA PRO A 43 -0.39 9.38 2.47
C PRO A 43 1.00 9.84 2.93
N THR A 44 1.33 11.13 2.82
CA THR A 44 2.61 11.67 3.26
C THR A 44 2.73 11.64 4.79
N ALA A 45 1.65 11.94 5.50
CA ALA A 45 1.62 11.82 6.96
C ALA A 45 1.68 10.36 7.43
N VAL A 46 1.09 9.42 6.68
CA VAL A 46 1.25 7.98 6.95
C VAL A 46 2.71 7.56 6.77
N GLU A 47 3.37 7.96 5.68
CA GLU A 47 4.79 7.65 5.48
C GLU A 47 5.69 8.26 6.56
N ALA A 48 5.41 9.49 7.00
CA ALA A 48 6.11 10.08 8.13
C ALA A 48 5.96 9.25 9.41
N THR A 49 4.76 8.73 9.68
CA THR A 49 4.48 7.84 10.82
C THR A 49 5.31 6.55 10.74
N LEU A 50 5.41 5.94 9.56
CA LEU A 50 6.24 4.74 9.33
C LEU A 50 7.73 5.03 9.57
N ARG A 51 8.21 6.18 9.07
CA ARG A 51 9.60 6.61 9.26
C ARG A 51 9.93 6.81 10.74
N ASP A 52 9.05 7.48 11.48
CA ASP A 52 9.22 7.72 12.92
C ASP A 52 9.19 6.42 13.74
N ALA A 53 8.48 5.40 13.25
CA ALA A 53 8.48 4.05 13.83
C ALA A 53 9.76 3.23 13.50
N GLY A 54 10.66 3.73 12.64
CA GLY A 54 11.89 3.05 12.24
C GLY A 54 11.73 2.13 11.01
N THR A 55 10.61 2.23 10.29
CA THR A 55 10.41 1.55 9.02
C THR A 55 11.30 2.22 7.94
N SER A 56 12.13 1.43 7.26
CA SER A 56 12.98 1.94 6.16
C SER A 56 12.30 1.86 4.81
N HIS A 57 11.48 0.83 4.59
CA HIS A 57 10.74 0.60 3.36
C HIS A 57 9.38 0.00 3.67
N TYR A 58 8.41 0.19 2.79
CA TYR A 58 7.14 -0.51 2.89
C TYR A 58 6.63 -0.92 1.52
N SER A 59 5.83 -1.98 1.50
CA SER A 59 5.04 -2.38 0.34
C SER A 59 3.57 -2.06 0.62
N PRO A 60 2.93 -1.20 -0.19
CA PRO A 60 1.48 -1.10 -0.18
C PRO A 60 0.86 -2.47 -0.53
N LEU A 61 -0.36 -2.67 -0.06
CA LEU A 61 -1.17 -3.84 -0.37
C LEU A 61 -2.57 -3.37 -0.73
N PRO A 62 -2.76 -2.84 -1.97
CA PRO A 62 -4.04 -2.32 -2.40
C PRO A 62 -5.01 -3.47 -2.59
N TYR A 63 -6.23 -3.28 -2.10
CA TYR A 63 -7.32 -4.21 -2.34
C TYR A 63 -8.16 -3.71 -3.53
N ALA A 64 -8.39 -4.59 -4.50
CA ALA A 64 -9.30 -4.38 -5.63
C ALA A 64 -10.30 -5.55 -5.69
N HIS A 65 -11.59 -5.24 -5.65
CA HIS A 65 -12.68 -6.23 -5.73
C HIS A 65 -13.45 -6.16 -7.05
N GLU A 66 -13.14 -5.18 -7.92
CA GLU A 66 -13.77 -4.97 -9.22
C GLU A 66 -12.70 -4.91 -10.32
N ALA A 67 -13.06 -5.32 -11.53
CA ALA A 67 -12.13 -5.56 -12.64
C ALA A 67 -11.28 -4.34 -13.06
N ASP A 68 -11.85 -3.13 -12.98
CA ASP A 68 -11.14 -1.89 -13.34
C ASP A 68 -10.37 -1.25 -12.17
N MET A 69 -10.57 -1.72 -10.94
CA MET A 69 -9.90 -1.13 -9.78
C MET A 69 -8.41 -1.48 -9.75
N ALA A 70 -8.00 -2.64 -10.26
CA ALA A 70 -6.62 -3.09 -10.19
C ALA A 70 -5.68 -2.15 -10.98
N ALA A 71 -6.06 -1.75 -12.19
CA ALA A 71 -5.28 -0.83 -13.01
C ALA A 71 -5.15 0.55 -12.34
N ASP A 72 -6.28 1.14 -11.93
CA ASP A 72 -6.33 2.42 -11.21
C ASP A 72 -5.51 2.40 -9.90
N ARG A 73 -5.38 1.24 -9.25
CA ARG A 73 -4.54 1.09 -8.05
C ARG A 73 -3.07 1.03 -8.41
N ASN A 74 -2.70 0.26 -9.41
CA ASN A 74 -1.31 0.13 -9.85
C ASN A 74 -0.76 1.46 -10.36
N ASP A 75 -1.53 2.19 -11.18
CA ASP A 75 -1.09 3.48 -11.72
C ASP A 75 -0.82 4.50 -10.60
N TRP A 76 -1.74 4.60 -9.64
CA TRP A 76 -1.55 5.48 -8.49
C TRP A 76 -0.35 5.09 -7.62
N GLU A 77 -0.15 3.78 -7.41
CA GLU A 77 0.96 3.29 -6.60
C GLU A 77 2.32 3.52 -7.28
N LEU A 78 2.38 3.38 -8.61
CA LEU A 78 3.57 3.71 -9.39
C LEU A 78 3.89 5.21 -9.32
N ASP A 79 2.89 6.08 -9.49
CA ASP A 79 3.06 7.52 -9.35
C ASP A 79 3.57 7.88 -7.94
N TRP A 80 2.99 7.26 -6.91
CA TRP A 80 3.42 7.47 -5.54
C TRP A 80 4.85 6.97 -5.27
N ALA A 81 5.19 5.78 -5.78
CA ALA A 81 6.51 5.19 -5.63
C ALA A 81 7.60 5.98 -6.38
N ALA A 82 7.25 6.70 -7.45
CA ALA A 82 8.17 7.58 -8.15
C ALA A 82 8.64 8.75 -7.26
N ASP A 83 7.78 9.22 -6.35
CA ASP A 83 8.07 10.34 -5.44
C ASP A 83 8.57 9.90 -4.05
N SER A 84 8.20 8.69 -3.60
CA SER A 84 8.58 8.16 -2.30
C SER A 84 9.87 7.33 -2.34
N ARG A 85 10.83 7.66 -1.47
CA ARG A 85 12.05 6.86 -1.29
C ARG A 85 11.86 5.61 -0.42
N MET A 86 10.70 5.46 0.21
CA MET A 86 10.39 4.35 1.11
C MET A 86 9.48 3.31 0.45
N CYS A 87 8.67 3.72 -0.51
CA CYS A 87 7.66 2.87 -1.14
C CYS A 87 8.30 1.88 -2.13
N ILE A 88 8.06 0.59 -1.91
CA ILE A 88 8.32 -0.47 -2.88
C ILE A 88 6.97 -0.84 -3.50
N PRO A 89 6.75 -0.60 -4.80
CA PRO A 89 5.45 -0.85 -5.41
C PRO A 89 5.15 -2.35 -5.49
N SER A 90 3.89 -2.68 -5.28
CA SER A 90 3.27 -4.00 -5.39
C SER A 90 2.35 -4.05 -6.62
N ALA A 91 2.00 -5.27 -7.05
CA ALA A 91 1.08 -5.46 -8.15
C ALA A 91 -0.28 -5.91 -7.61
N THR A 92 -1.32 -5.13 -7.92
CA THR A 92 -2.72 -5.52 -7.75
C THR A 92 -3.20 -6.17 -9.03
N ALA A 93 -3.76 -7.37 -8.92
CA ALA A 93 -4.27 -8.11 -10.06
C ALA A 93 -5.75 -8.39 -9.86
N ASP A 94 -6.57 -8.09 -10.88
CA ASP A 94 -7.98 -8.48 -10.89
C ASP A 94 -8.08 -10.01 -11.14
N PRO A 95 -8.75 -10.80 -10.28
CA PRO A 95 -8.81 -12.25 -10.42
C PRO A 95 -9.31 -12.74 -11.78
N GLU A 96 -10.26 -12.05 -12.39
CA GLU A 96 -10.85 -12.45 -13.68
C GLU A 96 -9.88 -12.22 -14.85
N THR A 97 -9.18 -11.08 -14.84
CA THR A 97 -8.23 -10.69 -15.89
C THR A 97 -6.85 -11.34 -15.71
N SER A 98 -6.44 -11.58 -14.46
CA SER A 98 -5.08 -12.04 -14.12
C SER A 98 -4.88 -13.55 -14.25
N ALA A 99 -5.94 -14.35 -14.19
CA ALA A 99 -5.90 -15.78 -14.49
C ALA A 99 -5.28 -16.08 -15.88
N GLN A 100 -5.32 -15.12 -16.81
CA GLN A 100 -4.75 -15.24 -18.15
C GLN A 100 -3.30 -14.73 -18.27
N SER A 101 -2.82 -13.92 -17.32
CA SER A 101 -1.53 -13.22 -17.40
C SER A 101 -0.42 -13.83 -16.54
N PHE A 102 -0.73 -14.60 -15.50
CA PHE A 102 0.27 -15.28 -14.64
C PHE A 102 1.03 -16.45 -15.33
N ALA A 103 0.75 -16.74 -16.61
CA ALA A 103 1.44 -17.76 -17.39
C ALA A 103 2.81 -17.34 -17.94
N ARG A 104 3.28 -16.11 -17.67
CA ARG A 104 4.67 -15.71 -17.91
C ARG A 104 5.30 -15.29 -16.59
N PRO A 105 6.54 -15.71 -16.27
CA PRO A 105 7.21 -15.24 -15.08
C PRO A 105 7.36 -13.72 -15.19
N SER A 106 6.61 -12.99 -14.38
CA SER A 106 6.70 -11.54 -14.26
C SER A 106 8.11 -11.20 -13.77
N THR A 107 8.96 -10.79 -14.69
CA THR A 107 10.20 -10.09 -14.34
C THR A 107 9.79 -8.77 -13.69
N VAL A 108 9.88 -8.69 -12.38
CA VAL A 108 9.93 -7.42 -11.65
C VAL A 108 11.20 -6.71 -12.11
N VAL A 109 11.09 -5.74 -13.00
CA VAL A 109 12.21 -4.87 -13.36
C VAL A 109 12.29 -3.80 -12.27
N MET A 110 13.08 -4.08 -11.23
CA MET A 110 13.61 -3.05 -10.34
C MET A 110 14.67 -2.27 -11.11
N GLY A 111 14.27 -1.12 -11.67
CA GLY A 111 15.21 -0.13 -12.19
C GLY A 111 15.87 0.61 -11.02
N VAL A 112 17.17 0.41 -10.85
CA VAL A 112 18.06 1.19 -9.96
C VAL A 112 18.26 2.61 -10.46
#